data_AF-A0A2A4XVV9-F1
#
_entry.id   AF-A0A2A4XVV9-F1
#
_cell.length_a   1.000
_cell.length_b   1.000
_cell.length_c   1.000
_cell.angle_alpha   90.00
_cell.angle_beta   90.00
_cell.angle_gamma   90.00
#
_symmetry.space_group_name_H-M   'P 1'
#
loop_
_entity.id
_entity.type
_entity.pdbx_description
1 polymer ?
#
loop_
_entity_poly.entity_id
_entity_poly.type
_entity_poly.pdbx_seq_one_letter_code
_entity_poly.pdbx_strand_id
1 'polypeptide(L)' 'MRERKLIVCRDFHDYQLRRYSPGEPVPWIRIKGYWLKEAGFVIGLPVRVQVEKQQLIITPRT' A
#
# COMPACT_ATOMS: atom_id res chain seq x y z
N MET A 1 -6.19 -20.47 1.95
CA MET A 1 -5.70 -19.11 2.26
C MET A 1 -4.19 -19.18 2.41
N ARG A 2 -3.41 -18.34 1.72
CA ARG A 2 -1.95 -18.26 1.89
C ARG A 2 -1.63 -16.97 2.63
N GLU A 3 -1.05 -17.06 3.81
CA GLU A 3 -0.59 -15.91 4.56
C GLU A 3 0.79 -15.45 4.06
N ARG A 4 0.98 -14.14 3.90
CA ARG A 4 2.27 -13.52 3.55
C ARG A 4 2.59 -12.45 4.57
N LYS A 5 3.75 -12.58 5.22
CA LYS A 5 4.24 -11.58 6.17
C LYS A 5 4.81 -10.39 5.40
N LEU A 6 4.26 -9.21 5.65
CA LEU A 6 4.72 -7.94 5.09
C LEU A 6 5.37 -7.14 6.21
N ILE A 7 6.31 -6.26 5.84
CA ILE A 7 6.97 -5.34 6.78
C ILE A 7 6.45 -3.93 6.50
N VAL A 8 6.08 -3.23 7.56
CA VAL A 8 5.79 -1.79 7.52
C VAL A 8 7.12 -1.05 7.59
N CYS A 9 7.41 -0.22 6.58
CA CYS A 9 8.58 0.65 6.55
C CYS A 9 8.17 2.09 6.88
N ARG A 10 9.16 2.91 7.24
CA ARG A 10 9.05 4.38 7.27
C ARG A 10 9.34 4.95 5.88
N ASP A 11 8.54 5.90 5.43
CA ASP A 11 8.75 6.63 4.18
C ASP A 11 8.38 8.13 4.35
N PHE A 12 8.59 8.94 3.32
CA PHE A 12 8.16 10.34 3.27
C PHE A 12 7.23 10.54 2.06
N HIS A 13 6.35 11.54 2.11
CA HIS A 13 5.52 11.87 0.95
C HIS A 13 6.39 12.33 -0.23
N ASP A 14 6.15 11.77 -1.43
CA ASP A 14 6.86 12.07 -2.68
C ASP A 14 6.72 13.53 -3.15
N TYR A 15 5.74 14.28 -2.62
CA TYR A 15 5.49 15.67 -2.99
C TYR A 15 5.60 16.60 -1.78
N GLN A 16 6.67 17.40 -1.75
CA GLN A 16 6.81 18.53 -0.81
C GLN A 16 6.90 19.84 -1.61
N LEU A 17 5.81 20.60 -1.59
CA LEU A 17 5.78 22.01 -2.01
C LEU A 17 6.83 22.79 -1.21
N ARG A 18 8.01 23.05 -1.81
CA ARG A 18 9.05 24.06 -1.45
C ARG A 18 8.96 24.69 -0.05
N ARG A 19 8.79 23.90 0.99
CA ARG A 19 8.90 24.28 2.40
C ARG A 19 10.02 23.46 2.97
N TYR A 20 10.94 24.15 3.63
CA TYR A 20 12.30 23.76 3.94
C TYR A 20 12.45 22.63 4.99
N SER A 21 11.39 21.85 5.24
CA SER A 21 11.41 20.80 6.26
C SER A 21 10.69 19.55 5.74
N PRO A 22 11.36 18.39 5.69
CA PRO A 22 10.67 17.15 5.44
C PRO A 22 9.64 16.92 6.55
N GLY A 23 8.39 16.69 6.17
CA GLY A 23 7.32 16.38 7.12
C GLY A 23 7.62 15.11 7.94
N GLU A 24 6.73 14.81 8.89
CA GLU A 24 6.83 13.58 9.69
C GLU A 24 6.84 12.34 8.78
N PRO A 25 7.71 11.34 9.04
CA PRO A 25 7.69 10.09 8.29
C PRO A 25 6.33 9.39 8.43
N VAL A 26 5.88 8.78 7.35
CA VAL A 26 4.59 8.08 7.28
C VAL A 26 4.79 6.56 7.22
N PRO A 27 3.83 5.78 7.74
CA PRO A 27 3.86 4.32 7.61
C PRO A 27 3.60 3.91 6.15
N TRP A 28 4.39 2.97 5.65
CA TRP A 28 4.29 2.45 4.29
C TRP A 28 4.35 0.92 4.27
N ILE A 29 3.49 0.28 3.47
CA ILE A 29 3.44 -1.18 3.31
C ILE A 29 3.82 -1.54 1.88
N ARG A 30 4.91 -2.29 1.71
CA ARG A 30 5.31 -2.82 0.40
C ARG A 30 4.59 -4.12 0.10
N ILE A 31 3.79 -4.15 -0.96
CA ILE A 31 3.18 -5.39 -1.47
C ILE A 31 3.66 -5.63 -2.90
N LYS A 32 4.45 -6.69 -3.11
CA LYS A 32 4.94 -7.06 -4.45
C LYS A 32 5.06 -8.58 -4.60
N GLY A 33 4.84 -9.05 -5.82
CA GLY A 33 5.09 -10.43 -6.21
C GLY A 33 4.05 -10.98 -7.19
N TYR A 34 4.41 -12.06 -7.88
CA TYR A 34 3.53 -12.72 -8.86
C TYR A 34 2.19 -13.18 -8.28
N TRP A 35 2.17 -13.48 -6.98
CA TRP A 35 0.96 -13.86 -6.23
C TRP A 35 -0.14 -12.79 -6.23
N LEU A 36 0.20 -11.51 -6.46
CA LEU A 36 -0.81 -10.46 -6.61
C LEU A 36 -1.64 -10.64 -7.88
N LYS A 37 -0.97 -10.96 -8.99
CA LYS A 37 -1.63 -11.27 -10.27
C LYS A 37 -2.51 -12.51 -10.13
N GLU A 38 -2.01 -13.55 -9.46
CA GLU A 38 -2.77 -14.76 -9.14
C GLU A 38 -4.02 -14.46 -8.29
N ALA A 39 -3.96 -13.45 -7.43
CA ALA A 39 -5.08 -12.98 -6.60
C ALA A 39 -6.00 -11.96 -7.31
N GLY A 40 -5.81 -11.70 -8.61
CA GLY A 40 -6.64 -10.79 -9.41
C GLY A 40 -6.21 -9.33 -9.42
N PHE A 41 -5.09 -8.99 -8.77
CA PHE A 41 -4.50 -7.64 -8.82
C PHE A 41 -3.58 -7.55 -10.05
N VAL A 42 -4.15 -7.19 -11.19
CA VAL A 42 -3.41 -7.00 -12.44
C VAL A 42 -2.93 -5.56 -12.61
N ILE A 43 -1.86 -5.37 -13.38
CA ILE A 43 -1.29 -4.04 -13.67
C ILE A 43 -2.35 -3.17 -14.36
N GLY A 44 -2.54 -1.94 -13.88
CA GLY A 44 -3.53 -1.00 -14.40
C GLY A 44 -4.94 -1.17 -13.84
N LEU A 45 -5.20 -2.21 -13.03
CA LEU A 45 -6.50 -2.37 -12.38
C LEU A 45 -6.62 -1.42 -11.18
N PRO A 46 -7.71 -0.65 -11.06
CA PRO A 46 -7.97 0.11 -9.85
C PRO A 46 -8.16 -0.82 -8.65
N VAL A 47 -7.79 -0.34 -7.48
CA VAL A 47 -7.88 -1.08 -6.22
C VAL A 47 -8.74 -0.30 -5.26
N ARG A 48 -9.62 -0.99 -4.53
CA ARG A 48 -10.35 -0.43 -3.41
C ARG A 48 -9.60 -0.75 -2.12
N VAL A 49 -9.41 0.26 -1.28
CA VAL A 49 -8.84 0.12 0.06
C VAL A 49 -9.89 0.59 1.06
N GLN A 50 -10.28 -0.30 1.97
CA GLN A 50 -11.12 0.03 3.12
C GLN A 50 -10.25 0.00 4.37
N VAL A 51 -10.43 1.00 5.23
CA VAL A 51 -9.65 1.18 6.45
C VAL A 51 -10.59 1.06 7.64
N GLU A 52 -10.29 0.10 8.50
CA GLU A 52 -10.95 -0.10 9.79
C GLU A 52 -9.92 -0.16 10.91
N LYS A 53 -10.37 -0.21 12.16
CA LYS A 53 -9.46 -0.24 13.32
C LYS A 53 -8.56 -1.48 13.24
N GLN A 54 -7.26 -1.26 13.05
CA GLN A 54 -6.22 -2.31 12.92
C GLN A 54 -6.41 -3.24 11.70
N GLN A 55 -7.20 -2.83 10.69
CA GLN A 55 -7.46 -3.66 9.52
C GLN A 55 -7.47 -2.83 8.24
N LEU A 56 -6.78 -3.35 7.22
CA LEU A 56 -6.85 -2.87 5.85
C LEU A 56 -7.42 -3.99 4.98
N ILE A 57 -8.52 -3.71 4.30
CA ILE A 57 -9.11 -4.63 3.32
C ILE A 57 -8.82 -4.05 1.94
N ILE A 58 -8.03 -4.79 1.16
CA ILE A 58 -7.60 -4.40 -0.18
C ILE A 58 -8.29 -5.35 -1.17
N THR A 59 -9.05 -4.82 -2.11
CA THR A 59 -9.78 -5.60 -3.12
C THR A 59 -9.55 -5.07 -4.52
N PRO A 60 -9.40 -5.96 -5.53
CA PRO A 60 -9.33 -5.52 -6.92
C PRO A 60 -10.70 -4.96 -7.31
N ARG A 61 -10.72 -3.78 -7.94
CA ARG A 61 -11.96 -3.21 -8.46
C ARG A 61 -12.13 -3.69 -9.90
N THR A 62 -12.91 -4.76 -10.06
CA THR A 62 -13.40 -5.27 -11.34
C THR A 62 -14.37 -4.30 -11.99
#